data_AF-A0A820LWU2-F1
#
_entry.id   AF-A0A820LWU2-F1
#
_cell.length_a   1.000
_cell.length_b   1.000
_cell.length_c   1.000
_cell.angle_alpha   90.00
_cell.angle_beta   90.00
_cell.angle_gamma   90.00
#
_symmetry.space_group_name_H-M   'P 1'
#
loop_
_entity.id
_entity.type
_entity.pdbx_description
1 polymer ?
#
loop_
_entity_poly.entity_id
_entity_poly.type
_entity_poly.pdbx_seq_one_letter_code
_entity_poly.pdbx_strand_id
1 'polypeptide(L)'
;ELISRIRSDQARRNRNKVDEPLPMTFNNTNNNKHEQPTSDLSGQFIHSQLLIDCLVRMKSSSNEKNEFISLCRQYYKGNTSELSLLNEFEKFYSLEHALWWYTREEFLYRLINKALCVLNIDLLFLCRFFIRDIQQQLEQQQCLS
;
A
#
# COMPACT_ATOMS: atom_id res chain seq x y z
N GLU A 1 -23.79 -29.80 -5.31
CA GLU A 1 -24.58 -28.82 -4.54
C GLU A 1 -23.84 -28.18 -3.36
N LEU A 2 -23.01 -28.92 -2.61
CA LEU A 2 -22.26 -28.38 -1.45
C LEU A 2 -21.08 -27.48 -1.86
N ILE A 3 -20.32 -27.87 -2.90
CA ILE A 3 -19.14 -27.14 -3.38
C ILE A 3 -19.51 -25.76 -3.96
N SER A 4 -20.67 -25.64 -4.59
CA SER A 4 -21.18 -24.35 -5.10
C SER A 4 -21.54 -23.39 -3.97
N ARG A 5 -22.11 -23.90 -2.87
CA ARG A 5 -22.41 -23.11 -1.66
C ARG A 5 -21.14 -22.64 -0.94
N ILE A 6 -20.12 -23.48 -0.87
CA ILE A 6 -18.81 -23.11 -0.31
C ILE A 6 -18.15 -21.99 -1.14
N ARG A 7 -18.20 -22.08 -2.47
CA ARG A 7 -17.64 -21.06 -3.36
C ARG A 7 -18.37 -19.72 -3.27
N SER A 8 -19.71 -19.72 -3.15
CA SER A 8 -20.48 -18.49 -2.96
C SER A 8 -20.23 -17.83 -1.59
N ASP A 9 -20.07 -18.63 -0.53
CA ASP A 9 -19.78 -18.11 0.81
C ASP A 9 -18.36 -17.53 0.92
N GLN A 10 -17.38 -18.13 0.23
CA GLN A 10 -16.01 -17.62 0.14
C GLN A 10 -15.96 -16.28 -0.62
N ALA A 11 -16.72 -16.16 -1.73
CA ALA A 11 -16.83 -14.91 -2.48
C ALA A 11 -17.54 -13.80 -1.68
N ARG A 12 -18.57 -14.17 -0.88
CA ARG A 12 -19.28 -13.22 0.00
C ARG A 12 -18.41 -12.75 1.17
N ARG A 13 -17.60 -13.64 1.75
CA ARG A 13 -16.63 -13.29 2.81
C ARG A 13 -15.50 -12.38 2.31
N ASN A 14 -15.02 -12.55 1.09
CA ASN A 14 -13.97 -11.67 0.56
C ASN A 14 -14.49 -10.26 0.23
N ARG A 15 -15.78 -10.10 -0.09
CA ARG A 15 -16.39 -8.79 -0.35
C ARG A 15 -16.57 -7.96 0.92
N ASN A 16 -16.81 -8.61 2.07
CA ASN A 16 -17.03 -7.94 3.35
C ASN A 16 -15.73 -7.66 4.14
N LYS A 17 -14.57 -8.17 3.70
CA LYS A 17 -13.25 -7.91 4.32
C LYS A 17 -12.60 -6.59 3.90
N VAL A 18 -13.29 -5.78 3.08
CA VAL A 18 -12.73 -4.52 2.58
C VAL A 18 -12.92 -3.37 3.59
N ASP A 19 -13.86 -3.50 4.53
CA ASP A 19 -14.23 -2.43 5.48
C ASP A 19 -13.92 -2.75 6.95
N GLU A 20 -13.27 -3.87 7.26
CA GLU A 20 -12.85 -4.19 8.62
C GLU A 20 -11.35 -3.94 8.76
N PRO A 21 -10.90 -2.98 9.60
CA PRO A 21 -9.48 -2.84 9.91
C PRO A 21 -9.04 -4.12 10.61
N LEU A 22 -8.38 -4.99 9.86
CA LEU A 22 -7.86 -6.25 10.37
C LEU A 22 -6.86 -5.94 11.49
N PRO A 23 -7.02 -6.52 12.69
CA PRO A 23 -5.99 -6.41 13.71
C PRO A 23 -4.73 -7.09 13.18
N MET A 24 -3.65 -6.32 13.03
CA MET A 24 -2.33 -6.81 12.63
C MET A 24 -1.87 -7.87 13.62
N THR A 25 -2.11 -9.14 13.28
CA THR A 25 -1.68 -10.29 14.08
C THR A 25 -0.59 -10.99 13.29
N PHE A 26 0.67 -10.64 13.54
CA PHE A 26 1.82 -11.39 13.03
C PHE A 26 2.05 -12.58 13.98
N ASN A 27 1.47 -13.75 13.64
CA ASN A 27 1.53 -14.94 14.48
C ASN A 27 2.98 -15.43 14.65
N ASN A 28 3.49 -15.29 15.88
CA ASN A 28 4.61 -16.07 16.38
C ASN A 28 4.17 -17.53 16.55
N THR A 29 4.63 -18.41 15.65
CA THR A 29 4.42 -19.86 15.82
C THR A 29 5.75 -20.50 16.20
N ASN A 30 6.10 -20.43 17.49
CA ASN A 30 6.44 -21.61 18.29
C ASN A 30 6.84 -21.22 19.72
N ASN A 31 6.19 -21.89 20.66
CA ASN A 31 6.52 -21.86 22.07
C ASN A 31 7.93 -22.45 22.28
N ASN A 32 8.86 -21.66 22.82
CA ASN A 32 9.79 -22.05 23.89
C ASN A 32 10.44 -20.79 24.46
N LYS A 33 10.30 -20.61 25.77
CA LYS A 33 10.80 -19.45 26.53
C LYS A 33 12.32 -19.43 26.49
N HIS A 34 12.92 -18.32 26.07
CA HIS A 34 13.88 -17.50 26.83
C HIS A 34 14.40 -16.38 25.89
N GLU A 35 14.39 -15.15 26.40
CA GLU A 35 15.10 -13.96 25.87
C GLU A 35 14.36 -13.04 24.85
N GLN A 36 13.91 -11.90 25.41
CA GLN A 36 13.61 -10.58 24.83
C GLN A 36 12.84 -10.46 23.48
N PRO A 37 11.55 -10.01 23.50
CA PRO A 37 10.79 -9.71 22.28
C PRO A 37 11.12 -8.36 21.61
N THR A 38 12.10 -7.60 22.12
CA THR A 38 12.43 -6.26 21.61
C THR A 38 13.37 -6.28 20.40
N SER A 39 14.19 -7.34 20.23
CA SER A 39 15.12 -7.45 19.10
C SER A 39 14.42 -7.81 17.78
N ASP A 40 13.36 -8.63 17.83
CA ASP A 40 12.62 -9.08 16.64
C ASP A 40 11.74 -7.96 16.05
N LEU A 41 11.02 -7.21 16.90
CA LEU A 41 10.25 -6.03 16.49
C LEU A 41 11.14 -4.93 15.91
N SER A 42 12.30 -4.69 16.54
CA SER A 42 13.29 -3.74 16.02
C SER A 42 13.89 -4.24 14.70
N GLY A 43 14.21 -5.54 14.60
CA GLY A 43 14.73 -6.14 13.38
C GLY A 43 13.77 -5.99 12.20
N GLN A 44 12.51 -6.36 12.36
CA GLN A 44 11.48 -6.27 11.32
C GLN A 44 11.21 -4.82 10.88
N PHE A 45 11.20 -3.88 11.82
CA PHE A 45 11.10 -2.46 11.50
C PHE A 45 12.30 -1.97 10.67
N ILE A 46 13.52 -2.31 11.09
CA ILE A 46 14.75 -1.92 10.36
C ILE A 46 14.78 -2.55 8.96
N HIS A 47 14.36 -3.80 8.81
CA HIS A 47 14.23 -4.44 7.49
C HIS A 47 13.21 -3.73 6.59
N SER A 48 12.06 -3.34 7.15
CA SER A 48 11.03 -2.61 6.42
C SER A 48 11.54 -1.23 5.99
N GLN A 49 12.20 -0.51 6.89
CA GLN A 49 12.79 0.79 6.59
C GLN A 49 13.86 0.67 5.50
N LEU A 50 14.76 -0.31 5.59
CA LEU A 50 15.80 -0.54 4.59
C LEU A 50 15.20 -0.86 3.22
N LEU A 51 14.15 -1.69 3.17
CA LEU A 51 13.44 -2.01 1.93
C LEU A 51 12.83 -0.75 1.29
N ILE A 52 12.11 0.07 2.07
CA ILE A 52 11.51 1.31 1.57
C ILE A 52 12.58 2.29 1.10
N ASP A 53 13.65 2.47 1.86
CA ASP A 53 14.80 3.29 1.50
C ASP A 53 15.44 2.81 0.19
N CYS A 54 15.62 1.50 0.02
CA CYS A 54 16.14 0.92 -1.21
C CYS A 54 15.22 1.23 -2.39
N LEU A 55 13.91 1.00 -2.26
CA LEU A 55 12.92 1.22 -3.31
C LEU A 55 12.85 2.68 -3.74
N VAL A 56 12.87 3.62 -2.80
CA VAL A 56 12.77 5.06 -3.10
C VAL A 56 14.04 5.59 -3.76
N ARG A 57 15.22 5.08 -3.38
CA ARG A 57 16.52 5.47 -3.96
C ARG A 57 16.78 4.87 -5.35
N MET A 58 15.95 3.93 -5.81
CA MET A 58 16.05 3.42 -7.19
C MET A 58 15.86 4.55 -8.20
N LYS A 59 16.57 4.46 -9.33
CA LYS A 59 16.47 5.45 -10.41
C LYS A 59 15.02 5.56 -10.86
N SER A 60 14.52 6.79 -10.90
CA SER A 60 13.19 7.05 -11.45
C SER A 60 13.18 6.76 -12.95
N SER A 61 12.10 6.12 -13.40
CA SER A 61 11.77 6.08 -14.83
C SER A 61 10.68 7.11 -15.11
N SER A 62 10.64 7.63 -16.34
CA SER A 62 9.54 8.52 -16.76
C SER A 62 8.19 7.79 -16.86
N ASN A 63 8.17 6.46 -16.71
CA ASN A 63 6.99 5.63 -16.92
C ASN A 63 6.35 5.09 -15.63
N GLU A 64 6.93 5.36 -14.45
CA GLU A 64 6.49 4.82 -13.15
C GLU A 64 5.00 5.08 -12.90
N LYS A 65 4.55 6.31 -13.13
CA LYS A 65 3.12 6.68 -12.99
C LYS A 65 2.25 5.85 -13.94
N ASN A 66 2.64 5.71 -15.21
CA ASN A 66 1.83 4.99 -16.20
C ASN A 66 1.72 3.49 -15.89
N GLU A 67 2.79 2.87 -15.40
CA GLU A 67 2.80 1.48 -14.95
C GLU A 67 1.85 1.29 -13.76
N PHE A 68 1.91 2.20 -12.79
CA PHE A 68 1.00 2.23 -11.65
C PHE A 68 -0.47 2.40 -12.08
N ILE A 69 -0.78 3.36 -12.96
CA ILE A 69 -2.14 3.56 -13.48
C ILE A 69 -2.63 2.30 -14.20
N SER A 70 -1.79 1.68 -15.02
CA SER A 70 -2.15 0.47 -15.77
C SER A 70 -2.51 -0.69 -14.84
N LEU A 71 -1.72 -0.91 -13.79
CA LEU A 71 -2.02 -1.88 -12.74
C LEU A 71 -3.37 -1.57 -12.06
N CYS A 72 -3.57 -0.31 -11.64
CA CYS A 72 -4.80 0.10 -10.96
C CYS A 72 -6.03 -0.08 -11.85
N ARG A 73 -5.95 0.21 -13.15
CA ARG A 73 -7.05 -0.03 -14.11
C ARG A 73 -7.43 -1.51 -14.19
N GLN A 74 -6.45 -2.40 -14.15
CA GLN A 74 -6.69 -3.84 -14.13
C GLN A 74 -7.30 -4.29 -12.80
N TYR A 75 -6.77 -3.80 -11.68
CA TYR A 75 -7.23 -4.16 -10.34
C TYR A 75 -8.66 -3.71 -10.06
N TYR A 76 -9.01 -2.49 -10.45
CA TYR A 76 -10.35 -1.90 -10.27
C TYR A 76 -11.30 -2.14 -11.45
N LYS A 77 -11.01 -3.11 -12.32
CA LYS A 77 -11.86 -3.43 -13.47
C LYS A 77 -13.29 -3.73 -13.01
N GLY A 78 -14.25 -2.97 -13.55
CA GLY A 78 -15.67 -3.10 -13.20
C GLY A 78 -16.11 -2.31 -11.97
N ASN A 79 -15.19 -1.64 -11.26
CA ASN A 79 -15.52 -0.68 -10.21
C ASN A 79 -15.47 0.74 -10.79
N THR A 80 -16.61 1.24 -11.26
CA THR A 80 -16.71 2.55 -11.92
C THR A 80 -16.33 3.71 -11.01
N SER A 81 -16.60 3.61 -9.70
CA SER A 81 -16.26 4.66 -8.74
C SER A 81 -14.74 4.80 -8.59
N GLU A 82 -14.03 3.69 -8.35
CA GLU A 82 -12.57 3.72 -8.20
C GLU A 82 -11.88 4.09 -9.52
N LEU A 83 -12.42 3.65 -10.66
CA LEU A 83 -11.91 4.03 -11.98
C LEU A 83 -12.08 5.54 -12.25
N SER A 84 -13.15 6.17 -11.74
CA SER A 84 -13.35 7.62 -11.84
C SER A 84 -12.29 8.38 -11.02
N LEU A 85 -12.03 7.95 -9.78
CA LEU A 85 -10.98 8.52 -8.93
C LEU A 85 -9.59 8.33 -9.55
N LEU A 86 -9.33 7.17 -10.14
CA LEU A 86 -8.09 6.89 -10.86
C LEU A 86 -7.89 7.80 -12.07
N ASN A 87 -8.96 8.08 -12.83
CA ASN A 87 -8.90 9.03 -13.95
C ASN A 87 -8.60 10.45 -13.48
N GLU A 88 -9.17 10.85 -12.34
CA GLU A 88 -8.88 12.15 -11.71
C GLU A 88 -7.42 12.22 -11.28
N PHE A 89 -6.93 11.19 -10.59
CA PHE A 89 -5.52 11.07 -10.20
C PHE A 89 -4.59 11.13 -11.41
N GLU A 90 -4.87 10.38 -12.48
CA GLU A 90 -4.06 10.40 -13.70
C GLU A 90 -3.95 11.82 -14.28
N LYS A 91 -5.07 12.56 -14.31
CA LYS A 91 -5.14 13.90 -14.91
C LYS A 91 -4.54 15.00 -14.04
N PHE A 92 -4.75 14.95 -12.73
CA PHE A 92 -4.48 16.09 -11.82
C PHE A 92 -3.36 15.83 -10.82
N TYR A 93 -2.81 14.61 -10.75
CA TYR A 93 -1.68 14.34 -9.88
C TYR A 93 -0.43 15.14 -10.29
N SER A 94 0.15 15.84 -9.31
CA SER A 94 1.49 16.41 -9.36
C SER A 94 2.25 16.11 -8.06
N LEU A 95 3.58 16.15 -8.14
CA LEU A 95 4.46 15.92 -6.99
C LEU A 95 4.24 16.90 -5.83
N GLU A 96 3.62 18.06 -6.08
CA GLU A 96 3.28 19.09 -5.08
C GLU A 96 1.96 18.80 -4.35
N HIS A 97 1.18 17.82 -4.82
CA HIS A 97 -0.09 17.40 -4.20
C HIS A 97 -0.09 15.94 -3.71
N ALA A 98 1.06 15.27 -3.66
CA ALA A 98 1.19 13.90 -3.19
C ALA A 98 0.60 13.66 -1.79
N LEU A 99 0.86 14.52 -0.80
CA LEU A 99 0.30 14.36 0.54
C LEU A 99 -1.23 14.51 0.54
N TRP A 100 -1.77 15.45 -0.24
CA TRP A 100 -3.22 15.63 -0.39
C TRP A 100 -3.89 14.40 -1.02
N TRP A 101 -3.27 13.82 -2.04
CA TRP A 101 -3.74 12.58 -2.66
C TRP A 101 -3.65 11.38 -1.72
N TYR A 102 -2.68 11.37 -0.81
CA TYR A 102 -2.52 10.33 0.19
C TYR A 102 -3.55 10.44 1.33
N THR A 103 -3.91 11.65 1.74
CA THR A 103 -4.87 11.88 2.84
C THR A 103 -6.33 11.86 2.41
N ARG A 104 -6.63 11.97 1.11
CA ARG A 104 -7.94 11.58 0.56
C ARG A 104 -8.13 10.09 0.85
N GLU A 105 -9.16 9.73 1.63
CA GLU A 105 -9.53 8.34 2.00
C GLU A 105 -10.05 7.52 0.78
N GLU A 106 -9.24 7.41 -0.26
CA GLU A 106 -9.59 6.87 -1.57
C GLU A 106 -8.74 5.64 -1.92
N PHE A 107 -8.82 5.21 -3.19
CA PHE A 107 -8.12 4.03 -3.70
C PHE A 107 -6.63 4.05 -3.36
N LEU A 108 -6.01 5.23 -3.40
CA LEU A 108 -4.57 5.40 -3.27
C LEU A 108 -4.11 5.18 -1.82
N TYR A 109 -4.76 5.83 -0.86
CA TYR A 109 -4.56 5.59 0.57
C TYR A 109 -4.68 4.10 0.91
N ARG A 110 -5.78 3.47 0.48
CA ARG A 110 -6.03 2.04 0.75
C ARG A 110 -4.97 1.14 0.14
N LEU A 111 -4.58 1.41 -1.10
CA LEU A 111 -3.61 0.60 -1.84
C LEU A 111 -2.22 0.67 -1.21
N ILE A 112 -1.76 1.88 -0.86
CA ILE A 112 -0.44 2.10 -0.28
C ILE A 112 -0.37 1.54 1.13
N ASN A 113 -1.35 1.84 1.99
CA ASN A 113 -1.36 1.32 3.35
C ASN A 113 -1.40 -0.20 3.37
N LYS A 114 -2.20 -0.80 2.50
CA LYS A 114 -2.20 -2.26 2.35
C LYS A 114 -0.84 -2.78 1.90
N ALA A 115 -0.19 -2.14 0.92
CA ALA A 115 1.13 -2.53 0.44
C ALA A 115 2.20 -2.47 1.54
N LEU A 116 2.17 -1.41 2.36
CA LEU A 116 3.08 -1.22 3.49
C LEU A 116 2.81 -2.25 4.60
N CYS A 117 1.55 -2.46 4.98
CA CYS A 117 1.17 -3.39 6.04
C CYS A 117 1.57 -4.84 5.74
N VAL A 118 1.56 -5.26 4.48
CA VAL A 118 1.94 -6.64 4.08
C VAL A 118 3.29 -6.74 3.39
N LEU A 119 4.03 -5.62 3.31
CA LEU A 119 5.31 -5.49 2.59
C LEU A 119 5.25 -6.10 1.18
N ASN A 120 4.19 -5.81 0.43
CA ASN A 120 4.05 -6.29 -0.95
C ASN A 120 5.07 -5.58 -1.85
N ILE A 121 6.22 -6.22 -2.09
CA ILE A 121 7.36 -5.62 -2.79
C ILE A 121 6.98 -5.16 -4.20
N ASP A 122 6.21 -5.95 -4.95
CA ASP A 122 5.80 -5.59 -6.32
C ASP A 122 4.95 -4.32 -6.33
N LEU A 123 4.01 -4.23 -5.40
CA LEU A 123 3.13 -3.06 -5.28
C LEU A 123 3.89 -1.85 -4.73
N LEU A 124 4.77 -2.05 -3.74
CA LEU A 124 5.63 -0.99 -3.21
C LEU A 124 6.59 -0.46 -4.28
N PHE A 125 7.13 -1.34 -5.13
CA PHE A 125 7.94 -0.94 -6.28
C PHE A 125 7.11 -0.09 -7.24
N LEU A 126 5.90 -0.49 -7.61
CA LEU A 126 5.03 0.32 -8.48
C LEU A 126 4.62 1.65 -7.85
N CYS A 127 4.40 1.69 -6.53
CA CYS A 127 4.06 2.90 -5.79
C CYS A 127 5.28 3.75 -5.39
N ARG A 128 6.52 3.32 -5.69
CA ARG A 128 7.75 3.96 -5.17
C ARG A 128 7.86 5.42 -5.53
N PHE A 129 7.35 5.81 -6.71
CA PHE A 129 7.34 7.21 -7.14
C PHE A 129 6.49 8.06 -6.19
N PHE A 130 5.32 7.56 -5.81
CA PHE A 130 4.39 8.28 -4.95
C PHE A 130 4.89 8.31 -3.49
N ILE A 131 5.49 7.22 -3.00
CA ILE A 131 6.14 7.18 -1.68
C ILE A 131 7.28 8.20 -1.61
N ARG A 132 8.09 8.29 -2.66
CA ARG A 132 9.16 9.30 -2.79
C ARG A 132 8.59 10.72 -2.77
N ASP A 133 7.53 10.97 -3.53
CA ASP A 133 6.90 12.30 -3.59
C ASP A 133 6.29 12.69 -2.23
N ILE A 134 5.70 11.75 -1.48
CA ILE A 134 5.26 11.98 -0.09
C ILE A 134 6.46 12.37 0.80
N GLN A 135 7.55 11.60 0.75
CA GLN A 135 8.74 11.87 1.57
C GLN A 135 9.31 13.27 1.28
N GLN A 136 9.43 13.63 0.01
CA GLN A 136 9.88 14.97 -0.40
C GLN A 136 8.98 16.07 0.14
N GLN A 137 7.65 15.91 0.10
CA GLN A 137 6.73 16.89 0.67
C GLN A 137 6.83 17.00 2.19
N LEU A 138 6.97 15.87 2.89
CA LEU A 138 7.12 15.87 4.33
C LEU A 138 8.42 16.58 4.76
N GLU A 139 9.52 16.32 4.06
CA GLU A 139 10.80 17.01 4.29
C GLU A 139 10.68 18.51 4.06
N GLN A 140 10.02 18.93 2.97
CA GLN A 140 9.77 20.35 2.70
C GLN A 140 8.92 21.01 3.80
N GLN A 141 7.90 20.33 4.30
CA GLN A 141 7.04 20.84 5.38
C GLN A 141 7.79 20.94 6.71
N GLN A 142 8.67 19.97 7.00
CA GLN A 142 9.50 19.97 8.22
C GLN A 142 10.53 21.11 8.24
N CYS A 143 11.12 21.45 7.10
CA CYS A 143 12.07 22.57 7.01
C CYS A 143 11.42 23.96 7.15
N LEU A 144 10.08 24.05 7.09
CA LEU A 144 9.33 25.30 7.23
C LEU A 144 8.82 25.55 8.67
N SER A 145 9.05 24.60 9.59
CA SER A 145 8.65 24.66 11.01
C SER A 145 9.83 24.99 11.92
#